data_AF-A0A365PSK3-F1
#
_entry.id   AF-A0A365PSK3-F1
#
_cell.length_a   1.000
_cell.length_b   1.000
_cell.length_c   1.000
_cell.angle_alpha   90.00
_cell.angle_beta   90.00
_cell.angle_gamma   90.00
#
_symmetry.space_group_name_H-M   'P 1'
#
loop_
_entity.id
_entity.type
_entity.pdbx_description
1 polymer ?
#
loop_
_entity_poly.entity_id
_entity_poly.type
_entity_poly.pdbx_seq_one_letter_code
_entity_poly.pdbx_strand_id
1 'polypeptide(L)'
;MPLQRYHKEAGATLIEVLIAMLVLAIGLLGLAGLQATSIQSNHSAYYRSQATLLAGDLADRMRANRLEALTNAYLTDFPTPSSTNTVTGTTAEKDVAEWLNQLALTLPEGTGKVEKNGTLITISVRWNDSRGHIKANNDNNTHSETFAYRTEI
;
A
#
# COMPACT_ATOMS: atom_id res chain seq x y z
N MET A 1 -37.89 59.60 -28.36
CA MET A 1 -38.48 58.57 -27.48
C MET A 1 -37.85 57.23 -27.82
N PRO A 2 -37.03 56.61 -26.96
CA PRO A 2 -36.46 55.29 -27.25
C PRO A 2 -37.49 54.18 -26.99
N LEU A 3 -37.66 53.27 -27.96
CA LEU A 3 -38.49 52.08 -27.81
C LEU A 3 -37.73 51.03 -27.01
N GLN A 4 -38.18 50.81 -25.78
CA GLN A 4 -37.67 49.77 -24.88
C GLN A 4 -38.05 48.40 -25.45
N ARG A 5 -37.09 47.69 -26.03
CA ARG A 5 -37.27 46.32 -26.51
C ARG A 5 -37.51 45.40 -25.32
N TYR A 6 -38.71 44.83 -25.23
CA TYR A 6 -39.00 43.75 -24.29
C TYR A 6 -38.21 42.51 -24.72
N HIS A 7 -37.21 42.12 -23.93
CA HIS A 7 -36.59 40.81 -24.07
C HIS A 7 -37.62 39.75 -23.70
N LYS A 8 -37.91 38.83 -24.63
CA LYS A 8 -38.67 37.62 -24.32
C LYS A 8 -37.74 36.69 -23.55
N GLU A 9 -37.95 36.58 -22.24
CA GLU A 9 -37.43 35.51 -21.41
C GLU A 9 -37.96 34.17 -21.98
N ALA A 10 -37.08 33.39 -22.62
CA ALA A 10 -37.39 32.02 -23.00
C ALA A 10 -37.31 31.17 -21.72
N GLY A 11 -38.44 30.91 -21.09
CA GLY A 11 -38.51 30.03 -19.92
C GLY A 11 -38.01 28.62 -20.25
N ALA A 12 -37.18 28.05 -19.37
CA ALA A 12 -36.68 26.69 -19.51
C ALA A 12 -37.87 25.70 -19.59
N THR A 13 -37.84 24.80 -20.55
CA THR A 13 -38.86 23.75 -20.65
C THR A 13 -38.60 22.66 -19.60
N LEU A 14 -39.62 22.02 -19.05
CA LEU A 14 -39.44 20.97 -18.01
C LEU A 14 -38.54 19.82 -18.49
N ILE A 15 -38.52 19.54 -19.79
CA ILE A 15 -37.64 18.55 -20.42
C ILE A 15 -36.17 18.97 -20.38
N GLU A 16 -35.86 20.27 -20.48
CA GLU A 16 -34.50 20.80 -20.44
C GLU A 16 -33.86 20.62 -19.06
N VAL A 17 -34.63 20.86 -18.00
CA VAL A 17 -34.19 20.61 -16.61
C VAL A 17 -33.97 19.12 -16.37
N LEU A 18 -34.86 18.24 -16.87
CA LEU A 18 -34.71 16.80 -16.75
C LEU A 18 -33.46 16.28 -17.47
N ILE A 19 -33.17 16.78 -18.68
CA ILE A 19 -31.95 16.43 -19.41
C ILE A 19 -30.71 16.94 -18.65
N ALA A 20 -30.74 18.16 -18.11
CA ALA A 20 -29.64 18.69 -17.30
C ALA A 20 -29.38 17.84 -16.05
N MET A 21 -30.44 17.42 -15.34
CA MET A 21 -30.33 16.52 -14.19
C MET A 21 -29.79 15.14 -14.58
N LEU A 22 -30.20 14.59 -15.73
CA LEU A 22 -29.70 13.32 -16.24
C LEU A 22 -28.20 13.39 -16.53
N VAL A 23 -27.75 14.43 -17.25
CA VAL A 23 -26.33 14.64 -17.56
C VAL A 23 -25.52 14.82 -16.28
N LEU A 24 -26.03 15.60 -15.33
CA LEU A 24 -25.40 15.80 -14.02
C LEU A 24 -25.26 14.46 -13.26
N ALA A 25 -26.32 13.65 -13.22
CA ALA A 25 -26.30 12.36 -12.55
C ALA A 25 -25.23 11.42 -13.14
N ILE A 26 -25.12 11.35 -14.47
CA ILE A 26 -24.07 10.57 -15.14
C ILE A 26 -22.68 11.11 -14.79
N GLY A 27 -22.50 12.43 -14.79
CA GLY A 27 -21.23 13.07 -14.41
C GLY A 27 -20.81 12.74 -12.97
N LEU A 28 -21.75 12.76 -12.02
CA LEU A 28 -21.49 12.42 -10.62
C LEU A 28 -21.13 10.93 -10.43
N LEU A 29 -21.75 10.02 -11.18
CA LEU A 29 -21.36 8.60 -11.17
C LEU A 29 -19.93 8.40 -11.70
N GLY A 30 -19.56 9.11 -12.76
CA GLY A 30 -18.18 9.12 -13.27
C GLY A 30 -17.18 9.61 -12.22
N LEU A 31 -17.49 10.71 -11.53
CA LEU A 31 -16.66 11.25 -10.46
C LEU A 31 -16.51 10.27 -9.29
N ALA A 32 -17.59 9.61 -8.87
CA ALA A 32 -17.56 8.62 -7.79
C ALA A 32 -16.65 7.43 -8.14
N GLY A 33 -16.68 6.96 -9.39
CA GLY A 33 -15.75 5.92 -9.86
C GLY A 33 -14.29 6.35 -9.77
N LEU A 34 -13.96 7.56 -10.23
CA LEU A 34 -12.61 8.11 -10.14
C LEU A 34 -12.15 8.28 -8.68
N GLN A 35 -13.05 8.72 -7.79
CA GLN A 35 -12.77 8.85 -6.37
C GLN A 35 -12.43 7.50 -5.72
N ALA A 36 -13.19 6.45 -6.04
CA ALA A 36 -12.94 5.10 -5.54
C ALA A 36 -11.55 4.58 -5.97
N THR A 37 -11.20 4.71 -7.26
CA THR A 37 -9.88 4.32 -7.77
C THR A 37 -8.74 5.13 -7.14
N SER A 38 -8.97 6.42 -6.88
CA SER A 38 -8.00 7.30 -6.24
C SER A 38 -7.72 6.88 -4.79
N ILE A 39 -8.76 6.50 -4.03
CA ILE A 39 -8.61 6.01 -2.65
C ILE A 39 -7.78 4.71 -2.65
N GLN A 40 -8.11 3.76 -3.52
CA GLN A 40 -7.35 2.51 -3.62
C GLN A 40 -5.87 2.76 -3.93
N SER A 41 -5.59 3.62 -4.91
CA SER A 41 -4.22 3.97 -5.29
C SER A 41 -3.44 4.61 -4.13
N ASN A 42 -4.09 5.47 -3.33
CA ASN A 42 -3.49 6.07 -2.15
C ASN A 42 -3.16 5.03 -1.07
N HIS A 43 -4.03 4.05 -0.83
CA HIS A 43 -3.76 2.98 0.14
C HIS A 43 -2.57 2.12 -0.28
N SER A 44 -2.52 1.68 -1.54
CA SER A 44 -1.38 0.91 -2.05
C SER A 44 -0.06 1.70 -1.98
N ALA A 45 -0.08 2.99 -2.31
CA ALA A 45 1.08 3.86 -2.17
C ALA A 45 1.52 4.03 -0.70
N TYR A 46 0.56 4.18 0.22
CA TYR A 46 0.83 4.25 1.65
C TYR A 46 1.53 2.99 2.18
N TYR A 47 1.01 1.80 1.85
CA TYR A 47 1.63 0.54 2.28
C TYR A 47 3.04 0.34 1.71
N ARG A 48 3.26 0.69 0.44
CA ARG A 48 4.60 0.67 -0.17
C ARG A 48 5.57 1.62 0.55
N SER A 49 5.11 2.80 0.94
CA SER A 49 5.91 3.74 1.73
C SER A 49 6.27 3.15 3.09
N GLN A 50 5.30 2.59 3.82
CA GLN A 50 5.55 1.95 5.12
C GLN A 50 6.51 0.75 5.00
N ALA A 51 6.33 -0.10 3.98
CA ALA A 51 7.23 -1.22 3.71
C ALA A 51 8.67 -0.76 3.43
N THR A 52 8.83 0.32 2.67
CA THR A 52 10.15 0.91 2.37
C THR A 52 10.82 1.45 3.63
N LEU A 53 10.08 2.17 4.48
CA LEU A 53 10.59 2.69 5.75
C LEU A 53 11.02 1.56 6.70
N LEU A 54 10.20 0.53 6.86
CA LEU A 54 10.51 -0.62 7.72
C LEU A 54 11.67 -1.46 7.18
N ALA A 55 11.82 -1.59 5.86
CA ALA A 55 12.98 -2.24 5.27
C ALA A 55 14.27 -1.43 5.49
N GLY A 56 14.18 -0.09 5.39
CA GLY A 56 15.28 0.82 5.70
C GLY A 56 15.72 0.76 7.16
N ASP A 57 14.78 0.73 8.10
CA ASP A 57 15.06 0.59 9.54
C ASP A 57 15.87 -0.68 9.83
N LEU A 58 15.46 -1.84 9.30
CA LEU A 58 16.21 -3.07 9.46
C LEU A 58 17.59 -3.00 8.80
N ALA A 59 17.70 -2.37 7.62
CA ALA A 59 18.99 -2.17 6.96
C ALA A 59 19.95 -1.34 7.83
N ASP A 60 19.46 -0.28 8.47
CA ASP A 60 20.27 0.56 9.35
C ASP A 60 20.69 -0.17 10.62
N ARG A 61 19.80 -0.98 11.21
CA ARG A 61 20.16 -1.88 12.34
C ARG A 61 21.23 -2.89 11.96
N MET A 62 21.14 -3.51 10.79
CA MET A 62 22.16 -4.43 10.29
C MET A 62 23.50 -3.72 10.03
N ARG A 63 23.50 -2.47 9.55
CA ARG A 63 24.73 -1.68 9.40
C ARG A 63 25.36 -1.34 10.75
N ALA A 64 24.54 -1.01 11.75
CA ALA A 64 25.01 -0.79 13.12
C ALA A 64 25.58 -2.06 13.74
N ASN A 65 25.01 -3.23 13.43
CA ASN A 65 25.44 -4.54 13.90
C ASN A 65 26.12 -5.35 12.77
N ARG A 66 27.10 -4.73 12.10
CA ARG A 66 27.74 -5.29 10.90
C ARG A 66 28.33 -6.69 11.11
N LEU A 67 28.88 -6.97 12.29
CA LEU A 67 29.48 -8.27 12.58
C LEU A 67 28.45 -9.40 12.48
N GLU A 68 27.27 -9.23 13.09
CA GLU A 68 26.20 -10.23 13.03
C GLU A 68 25.50 -10.23 11.65
N ALA A 69 25.40 -9.09 10.98
CA ALA A 69 24.87 -8.99 9.61
C ALA A 69 25.71 -9.75 8.58
N LEU A 70 27.03 -9.81 8.77
CA LEU A 70 27.94 -10.64 7.96
C LEU A 70 27.88 -12.13 8.29
N THR A 71 27.08 -12.56 9.27
CA THR A 71 26.78 -13.98 9.53
C THR A 71 25.45 -14.37 8.87
N ASN A 72 24.68 -15.26 9.50
CA ASN A 72 23.34 -15.69 9.09
C ASN A 72 22.26 -15.28 10.11
N ALA A 73 22.60 -14.46 11.11
CA ALA A 73 21.71 -14.15 12.24
C ALA A 73 20.46 -13.34 11.87
N TYR A 74 20.51 -12.59 10.76
CA TYR A 74 19.37 -11.82 10.25
C TYR A 74 18.50 -12.58 9.23
N LEU A 75 18.88 -13.80 8.82
CA LEU A 75 18.18 -14.51 7.75
C LEU A 75 16.78 -14.95 8.18
N THR A 76 15.81 -14.71 7.32
CA THR A 76 14.41 -15.11 7.52
C THR A 76 13.75 -15.31 6.15
N ASP A 77 12.77 -16.21 6.06
CA ASP A 77 12.10 -16.57 4.79
C ASP A 77 10.59 -16.52 4.93
N PHE A 78 10.05 -15.30 4.90
CA PHE A 78 8.62 -15.02 4.95
C PHE A 78 7.84 -15.86 5.97
N PRO A 79 8.18 -15.78 7.26
CA PRO A 79 7.45 -16.51 8.30
C PRO A 79 5.98 -16.10 8.31
N THR A 80 5.14 -16.94 8.91
CA THR A 80 3.73 -16.62 9.10
C THR A 80 3.59 -15.24 9.78
N PRO A 81 2.81 -14.30 9.21
CA PRO A 81 2.63 -12.98 9.80
C PRO A 81 2.19 -13.08 11.26
N SER A 82 2.92 -12.41 12.14
CA SER A 82 2.67 -12.42 13.59
C SER A 82 3.17 -11.13 14.20
N SER A 83 2.38 -10.56 15.12
CA SER A 83 2.76 -9.40 15.93
C SER A 83 3.31 -9.78 17.30
N THR A 84 3.51 -11.08 17.57
CA THR A 84 3.90 -11.62 18.87
C THR A 84 5.13 -12.52 18.79
N ASN A 85 6.01 -12.28 17.82
CA ASN A 85 7.31 -12.92 17.78
C ASN A 85 8.08 -12.56 19.06
N THR A 86 8.63 -13.58 19.72
CA THR A 86 9.37 -13.42 20.97
C THR A 86 10.68 -12.68 20.74
N VAL A 87 10.87 -11.53 21.38
CA VAL A 87 12.07 -10.69 21.25
C VAL A 87 13.14 -11.16 22.24
N THR A 88 13.87 -12.21 21.88
CA THR A 88 14.90 -12.85 22.72
C THR A 88 16.10 -13.28 21.88
N GLY A 89 17.23 -13.59 22.54
CA GLY A 89 18.45 -14.05 21.88
C GLY A 89 19.48 -12.95 21.64
N THR A 90 20.25 -13.10 20.58
CA THR A 90 21.23 -12.15 20.04
C THR A 90 20.57 -10.84 19.63
N THR A 91 21.38 -9.81 19.39
CA THR A 91 20.86 -8.51 18.93
C THR A 91 20.14 -8.65 17.58
N ALA A 92 20.72 -9.41 16.64
CA ALA A 92 20.11 -9.71 15.35
C ALA A 92 18.75 -10.42 15.47
N GLU A 93 18.64 -11.44 16.33
CA GLU A 93 17.38 -12.17 16.52
C GLU A 93 16.29 -11.25 17.09
N LYS A 94 16.66 -10.35 18.03
CA LYS A 94 15.74 -9.35 18.57
C LYS A 94 15.31 -8.35 17.51
N ASP A 95 16.23 -7.84 16.70
CA ASP A 95 15.94 -6.90 15.62
C ASP A 95 14.97 -7.50 14.60
N VAL A 96 15.21 -8.75 14.17
CA VAL A 96 14.31 -9.45 13.23
C VAL A 96 12.94 -9.68 13.84
N ALA A 97 12.87 -10.12 15.11
CA ALA A 97 11.59 -10.34 15.78
C ALA A 97 10.78 -9.04 15.95
N GLU A 98 11.43 -7.95 16.36
CA GLU A 98 10.79 -6.64 16.47
C GLU A 98 10.32 -6.13 15.10
N TRP A 99 11.17 -6.25 14.07
CA TRP A 99 10.84 -5.86 12.70
C TRP A 99 9.64 -6.64 12.15
N LEU A 100 9.61 -7.96 12.32
CA LEU A 100 8.47 -8.79 11.90
C LEU A 100 7.20 -8.41 12.65
N ASN A 101 7.30 -8.09 13.95
CA ASN A 101 6.15 -7.61 14.72
C ASN A 101 5.62 -6.28 14.17
N GLN A 102 6.51 -5.33 13.86
CA GLN A 102 6.14 -4.04 13.28
C GLN A 102 5.53 -4.18 11.88
N LEU A 103 6.06 -5.08 11.04
CA LEU A 103 5.47 -5.41 9.74
C LEU A 103 4.03 -5.93 9.89
N ALA A 104 3.79 -6.87 10.80
CA ALA A 104 2.46 -7.44 11.02
C ALA A 104 1.46 -6.44 11.60
N LEU A 105 1.93 -5.46 12.38
CA LEU A 105 1.09 -4.40 12.95
C LEU A 105 0.76 -3.29 11.93
N THR A 106 1.68 -3.00 11.02
CA THR A 106 1.59 -1.84 10.10
C THR A 106 0.97 -2.22 8.76
N LEU A 107 1.30 -3.43 8.26
CA LEU A 107 0.91 -3.90 6.94
C LEU A 107 -0.12 -5.04 7.05
N PRO A 108 -1.12 -5.10 6.16
CA PRO A 108 -2.03 -6.24 6.05
C PRO A 108 -1.27 -7.55 5.80
N GLU A 109 -1.28 -8.48 6.77
CA GLU A 109 -0.54 -9.74 6.67
C GLU A 109 0.96 -9.51 6.33
N GLY A 110 1.54 -8.45 6.91
CA GLY A 110 2.94 -8.08 6.70
C GLY A 110 3.91 -9.16 7.15
N THR A 111 4.84 -9.54 6.27
CA THR A 111 5.95 -10.45 6.56
C THR A 111 7.18 -10.05 5.76
N GLY A 112 8.33 -10.61 6.13
CA GLY A 112 9.62 -10.20 5.62
C GLY A 112 10.55 -11.38 5.34
N LYS A 113 11.43 -11.21 4.36
CA LYS A 113 12.52 -12.11 4.02
C LYS A 113 13.82 -11.32 4.00
N VAL A 114 14.86 -11.89 4.58
CA VAL A 114 16.21 -11.34 4.50
C VAL A 114 17.09 -12.44 3.92
N GLU A 115 17.69 -12.14 2.78
CA GLU A 115 18.61 -13.04 2.09
C GLU A 115 19.95 -12.36 1.88
N LYS A 116 21.00 -13.19 1.86
CA LYS A 116 22.38 -12.75 1.74
C LYS A 116 23.05 -13.41 0.54
N ASN A 117 23.76 -12.60 -0.22
CA ASN A 117 24.63 -13.04 -1.31
C ASN A 117 26.02 -12.38 -1.15
N GLY A 118 26.92 -13.06 -0.44
CA GLY A 118 28.21 -12.48 -0.04
C GLY A 118 28.02 -11.31 0.92
N THR A 119 28.34 -10.10 0.46
CA THR A 119 28.20 -8.84 1.21
C THR A 119 26.90 -8.10 0.89
N LEU A 120 26.17 -8.56 -0.13
CA LEU A 120 24.89 -7.98 -0.52
C LEU A 120 23.76 -8.59 0.33
N ILE A 121 23.02 -7.74 1.03
CA ILE A 121 21.81 -8.12 1.76
C ILE A 121 20.59 -7.61 1.00
N THR A 122 19.64 -8.50 0.75
CA THR A 122 18.34 -8.17 0.16
C THR A 122 17.26 -8.38 1.20
N ILE A 123 16.55 -7.30 1.53
CA ILE A 123 15.40 -7.29 2.42
C ILE A 123 14.16 -7.22 1.56
N SER A 124 13.32 -8.25 1.61
CA SER A 124 12.04 -8.28 0.91
C SER A 124 10.91 -8.17 1.92
N VAL A 125 10.00 -7.23 1.71
CA VAL A 125 8.79 -7.06 2.50
C VAL A 125 7.59 -7.47 1.64
N ARG A 126 6.68 -8.21 2.24
CA ARG A 126 5.50 -8.75 1.58
C ARG A 126 4.26 -8.47 2.41
N TRP A 127 3.19 -8.03 1.75
CA TRP A 127 1.88 -7.83 2.37
C TRP A 127 0.77 -8.26 1.41
N ASN A 128 -0.45 -8.30 1.92
CA ASN A 128 -1.65 -8.63 1.17
C ASN A 128 -2.38 -7.34 0.75
N ASP A 129 -2.50 -7.09 -0.56
CA ASP A 129 -3.23 -5.94 -1.11
C ASP A 129 -4.60 -6.33 -1.71
N SER A 130 -5.15 -7.48 -1.32
CA SER A 130 -6.41 -8.02 -1.90
C SER A 130 -7.66 -7.19 -1.59
N ARG A 131 -7.56 -6.03 -0.93
CA ARG A 131 -8.73 -5.22 -0.54
C ARG A 131 -9.34 -4.42 -1.69
N GLY A 132 -8.61 -4.25 -2.80
CA GLY A 132 -9.06 -3.49 -3.98
C GLY A 132 -9.71 -4.31 -5.10
N HIS A 133 -9.73 -5.64 -4.98
CA HIS A 133 -10.17 -6.52 -6.06
C HIS A 133 -11.42 -7.30 -5.64
N ILE A 134 -12.46 -7.26 -6.48
CA ILE A 134 -13.59 -8.18 -6.35
C ILE A 134 -13.02 -9.58 -6.59
N LYS A 135 -13.01 -10.42 -5.56
CA LYS A 135 -12.61 -11.82 -5.68
C LYS A 135 -13.55 -12.51 -6.64
N ALA A 136 -13.06 -13.00 -7.79
CA ALA A 136 -13.84 -13.97 -8.54
C ALA A 136 -13.88 -15.26 -7.69
N ASN A 137 -15.01 -15.97 -7.74
CA ASN A 137 -15.31 -17.11 -6.86
C ASN A 137 -14.34 -18.31 -6.97
N ASN A 138 -13.27 -18.21 -7.77
CA ASN A 138 -12.24 -19.23 -8.02
C ASN A 138 -10.79 -18.72 -7.84
N ASP A 139 -10.59 -17.52 -7.29
CA ASP A 139 -9.25 -16.96 -7.12
C ASP A 139 -8.62 -17.43 -5.79
N ASN A 140 -8.01 -18.61 -5.79
CA ASN A 140 -7.15 -19.08 -4.68
C ASN A 140 -5.79 -18.34 -4.63
N ASN A 141 -5.60 -17.31 -5.47
CA ASN A 141 -4.34 -16.58 -5.58
C ASN A 141 -4.32 -15.44 -4.58
N THR A 142 -3.57 -15.59 -3.49
CA THR A 142 -3.28 -14.50 -2.55
C THR A 142 -2.50 -13.42 -3.30
N HIS A 143 -3.15 -12.31 -3.65
CA HIS A 143 -2.51 -11.21 -4.36
C HIS A 143 -1.56 -10.50 -3.40
N SER A 144 -0.31 -10.91 -3.46
CA SER A 144 0.73 -10.46 -2.56
C SER A 144 1.73 -9.63 -3.33
N GLU A 145 1.83 -8.34 -2.98
CA GLU A 145 2.89 -7.49 -3.49
C GLU A 145 4.14 -7.75 -2.66
N THR A 146 5.26 -8.00 -3.35
CA THR A 146 6.58 -8.12 -2.72
C THR A 146 7.43 -6.95 -3.18
N PHE A 147 7.87 -6.14 -2.22
CA PHE A 147 8.85 -5.09 -2.43
C PHE A 147 10.22 -5.58 -1.95
N ALA A 148 11.25 -5.44 -2.78
CA ALA A 148 12.62 -5.82 -2.44
C ALA A 148 13.52 -4.58 -2.34
N TYR A 149 14.07 -4.33 -1.16
CA TYR A 149 15.11 -3.35 -0.89
C TYR A 149 16.48 -4.05 -0.90
N ARG A 150 17.42 -3.53 -1.69
CA ARG A 150 18.77 -4.09 -1.81
C ARG A 150 19.78 -3.12 -1.21
N THR A 151 20.63 -3.63 -0.32
CA THR A 151 21.75 -2.86 0.23
C THR A 151 23.01 -3.70 0.39
N GLU A 152 24.16 -3.08 0.17
CA GLU A 152 25.46 -3.62 0.55
C GLU A 152 25.75 -3.25 2.01
N ILE A 153 26.43 -4.14 2.76
CA ILE A 153 26.75 -3.93 4.19
C ILE A 153 28.26 -3.97 4.46
#